data_AF-A0A2U0SF95-F1
#
_entry.id   AF-A0A2U0SF95-F1
#
_cell.length_a   1.000
_cell.length_b   1.000
_cell.length_c   1.000
_cell.angle_alpha   90.00
_cell.angle_beta   90.00
_cell.angle_gamma   90.00
#
_symmetry.space_group_name_H-M   'P 1'
#
loop_
_entity.id
_entity.type
_entity.pdbx_description
1 polymer ?
#
loop_
_entity_poly.entity_id
_entity_poly.type
_entity_poly.pdbx_seq_one_letter_code
_entity_poly.pdbx_strand_id
1 'polypeptide(L)'
;MADLEQIVSERDGHRAVFNGSWYRGPHTNFIASKEEIEYSAAGVDRWIMHGWSPPQPFIRPDTRLTAFGSCFAGYITKYLMEKGYDVGGGHLSNQSHIIRFGEGMVNSFTILQQFEWAMEGKEFPENLWFSEGKEIASIDPAVRAETRGVILGTDLFIITLGLSEIWYDKRTGDALWRGVPAYLFDEKIHGFRISSHQENLDNLRRICAIIHTAKPNARIIFTVSPIPLMATFRPISCMTANSVSKSILRSAVDEMLRESNDERISYFPSFEIVKDFFVDPFERDNRHPKPEIVDFIMKTFERHFCCP
;
A
#
# COMPACT_ATOMS: atom_id res chain seq x y z
N MET A 1 -9.19 -31.66 -33.06
CA MET A 1 -8.65 -30.54 -32.24
C MET A 1 -7.39 -30.11 -32.93
N ALA A 2 -7.21 -28.83 -33.23
CA ALA A 2 -5.92 -28.36 -33.74
C ALA A 2 -4.88 -28.61 -32.65
N ASP A 3 -3.81 -29.34 -32.97
CA ASP A 3 -2.66 -29.47 -32.07
C ASP A 3 -2.11 -28.06 -31.83
N LEU A 4 -2.20 -27.56 -30.60
CA LEU A 4 -1.63 -26.27 -30.27
C LEU A 4 -0.11 -26.42 -30.26
N GLU A 5 0.61 -25.38 -30.69
CA GLU A 5 2.07 -25.38 -30.65
C GLU A 5 2.57 -25.69 -29.23
N GLN A 6 3.56 -26.58 -29.13
CA GLN A 6 4.20 -26.88 -27.86
C GLN A 6 4.91 -25.62 -27.36
N ILE A 7 4.52 -25.14 -26.17
CA ILE A 7 5.25 -24.06 -25.52
C ILE A 7 6.41 -24.70 -24.76
N VAL A 8 7.61 -24.45 -25.25
CA VAL A 8 8.84 -24.90 -24.62
C VAL A 8 9.37 -23.75 -23.77
N SER A 9 9.50 -24.00 -22.47
CA SER A 9 10.25 -23.14 -21.56
C SER A 9 11.58 -23.82 -21.26
N GLU A 10 12.69 -23.29 -21.77
CA GLU A 10 14.05 -23.74 -21.42
C GLU A 10 14.61 -22.85 -20.32
N ARG A 11 15.06 -23.45 -19.21
CA ARG A 11 15.60 -22.76 -18.03
C ARG A 11 16.74 -23.54 -17.41
N ASP A 12 17.93 -22.97 -17.29
CA ASP A 12 19.06 -23.59 -16.57
C ASP A 12 19.36 -25.05 -16.97
N GLY A 13 19.18 -25.40 -18.26
CA GLY A 13 19.32 -26.77 -18.77
C GLY A 13 18.11 -27.69 -18.54
N HIS A 14 17.09 -27.23 -17.82
CA HIS A 14 15.79 -27.87 -17.66
C HIS A 14 14.79 -27.37 -18.70
N ARG A 15 14.39 -28.27 -19.60
CA ARG A 15 13.35 -28.01 -20.61
C ARG A 15 11.99 -28.43 -20.06
N ALA A 16 11.18 -27.47 -19.64
CA ALA A 16 9.77 -27.68 -19.36
C ALA A 16 8.97 -27.58 -20.67
N VAL A 17 8.58 -28.73 -21.22
CA VAL A 17 7.66 -28.80 -22.37
C VAL A 17 6.25 -28.81 -21.82
N PHE A 18 5.54 -27.70 -21.98
CA PHE A 18 4.12 -27.66 -21.68
C PHE A 18 3.39 -28.30 -22.87
N ASN A 19 2.69 -29.41 -22.62
CA ASN A 19 1.96 -30.08 -23.68
C ASN A 19 1.01 -29.09 -24.39
N GLY A 20 1.06 -29.10 -25.72
CA GLY A 20 0.15 -28.32 -26.58
C GLY A 20 -1.30 -28.83 -26.54
N SER A 21 -1.69 -29.58 -25.51
CA SER A 21 -3.07 -30.03 -25.33
C SER A 21 -3.93 -28.98 -24.62
N TRP A 22 -3.33 -27.94 -24.03
CA TRP A 22 -4.05 -26.89 -23.30
C TRP A 22 -3.76 -25.52 -23.90
N TYR A 23 -4.81 -24.81 -24.29
CA TYR A 23 -4.72 -23.40 -24.69
C TYR A 23 -4.38 -22.53 -23.47
N ARG A 24 -3.29 -21.77 -23.54
CA ARG A 24 -2.78 -20.96 -22.42
C ARG A 24 -3.04 -19.45 -22.57
N GLY A 25 -3.57 -19.04 -23.72
CA GLY A 25 -3.85 -17.64 -24.02
C GLY A 25 -2.62 -16.81 -24.41
N PRO A 26 -2.84 -15.59 -24.94
CA PRO A 26 -1.78 -14.72 -25.47
C PRO A 26 -0.87 -14.09 -24.39
N HIS A 27 -1.25 -14.15 -23.12
CA HIS A 27 -0.54 -13.52 -22.00
C HIS A 27 -0.02 -14.55 -20.98
N THR A 28 0.49 -15.68 -21.47
CA THR A 28 1.06 -16.73 -20.61
C THR A 28 2.37 -16.24 -20.01
N ASN A 29 2.37 -16.00 -18.70
CA ASN A 29 3.56 -15.67 -17.91
C ASN A 29 3.89 -16.85 -16.99
N PHE A 30 5.18 -17.16 -16.86
CA PHE A 30 5.62 -18.26 -16.01
C PHE A 30 6.34 -17.75 -14.76
N ILE A 31 6.29 -18.52 -13.68
CA ILE A 31 7.09 -18.26 -12.47
C ILE A 31 8.58 -18.44 -12.76
N ALA A 32 9.44 -17.61 -12.17
CA ALA A 32 10.89 -17.69 -12.31
C ALA A 32 11.50 -18.86 -11.50
N SER A 33 12.61 -19.43 -11.98
CA SER A 33 13.53 -20.23 -11.14
C SER A 33 14.29 -19.32 -10.16
N LYS A 34 14.95 -19.93 -9.17
CA LYS A 34 15.82 -19.18 -8.26
C LYS A 34 17.05 -18.65 -8.98
N GLU A 35 17.59 -19.39 -9.95
CA GLU A 35 18.67 -18.88 -10.80
C GLU A 35 18.19 -17.69 -11.63
N GLU A 36 17.02 -17.75 -12.28
CA GLU A 36 16.48 -16.70 -13.16
C GLU A 36 16.14 -15.37 -12.47
N ILE A 37 15.86 -15.39 -11.17
CA ILE A 37 15.60 -14.18 -10.38
C ILE A 37 16.85 -13.31 -10.30
N GLU A 38 18.04 -13.93 -10.23
CA GLU A 38 19.37 -13.29 -10.17
C GLU A 38 19.48 -12.09 -9.19
N TYR A 39 18.62 -11.98 -8.16
CA TYR A 39 18.44 -10.80 -7.26
C TYR A 39 18.92 -9.46 -7.83
N SER A 40 18.55 -9.17 -9.07
CA SER A 40 19.09 -8.05 -9.86
C SER A 40 17.99 -7.10 -10.28
N ALA A 41 18.39 -5.90 -10.72
CA ALA A 41 17.46 -4.94 -11.32
C ALA A 41 16.73 -5.55 -12.53
N ALA A 42 17.44 -6.26 -13.41
CA ALA A 42 16.83 -6.93 -14.56
C ALA A 42 15.86 -8.04 -14.13
N GLY A 43 16.19 -8.79 -13.08
CA GLY A 43 15.35 -9.83 -12.51
C GLY A 43 14.03 -9.29 -11.96
N VAL A 44 14.08 -8.25 -11.11
CA VAL A 44 12.85 -7.67 -10.53
C VAL A 44 12.00 -7.01 -11.62
N ASP A 45 12.64 -6.38 -12.61
CA ASP A 45 11.95 -5.74 -13.73
C ASP A 45 11.17 -6.77 -14.56
N ARG A 46 11.80 -7.93 -14.82
CA ARG A 46 11.21 -9.00 -15.62
C ARG A 46 10.15 -9.80 -14.88
N TRP A 47 10.38 -10.15 -13.62
CA TRP A 47 9.57 -11.16 -12.93
C TRP A 47 8.53 -10.60 -11.97
N ILE A 48 8.71 -9.34 -11.53
CA ILE A 48 7.77 -8.69 -10.60
C ILE A 48 7.13 -7.47 -11.23
N MET A 49 7.90 -6.60 -11.91
CA MET A 49 7.38 -5.34 -12.46
C MET A 49 6.73 -5.49 -13.85
N HIS A 50 6.85 -6.65 -14.49
CA HIS A 50 6.25 -6.92 -15.79
C HIS A 50 4.72 -6.77 -15.74
N GLY A 51 4.17 -5.90 -16.59
CA GLY A 51 2.74 -5.55 -16.60
C GLY A 51 2.30 -4.55 -15.53
N TRP A 52 3.16 -4.22 -14.56
CA TRP A 52 2.87 -3.24 -13.50
C TRP A 52 3.57 -1.89 -13.70
N SER A 53 4.64 -1.88 -14.48
CA SER A 53 5.38 -0.65 -14.79
C SER A 53 4.51 0.29 -15.64
N PRO A 54 4.49 1.60 -15.36
CA PRO A 54 3.80 2.54 -16.23
C PRO A 54 4.49 2.57 -17.61
N PRO A 55 3.78 2.91 -18.70
CA PRO A 55 4.38 2.99 -20.03
C PRO A 55 5.57 3.95 -20.10
N GLN A 56 5.53 5.01 -19.30
CA GLN A 56 6.63 5.96 -19.08
C GLN A 56 6.62 6.43 -17.63
N PRO A 57 7.80 6.71 -17.04
CA PRO A 57 7.91 7.41 -15.77
C PRO A 57 7.19 8.76 -15.82
N PHE A 58 6.61 9.17 -14.69
CA PHE A 58 5.79 10.38 -14.61
C PHE A 58 6.07 11.26 -13.39
N ILE A 59 6.91 10.79 -12.45
CA ILE A 59 7.31 11.57 -11.28
C ILE A 59 8.52 12.42 -11.65
N ARG A 60 8.31 13.73 -11.74
CA ARG A 60 9.38 14.71 -11.97
C ARG A 60 9.84 15.29 -10.62
N PRO A 61 11.04 15.91 -10.53
CA PRO A 61 11.50 16.55 -9.30
C PRO A 61 10.52 17.57 -8.70
N ASP A 62 9.73 18.26 -9.54
CA ASP A 62 8.72 19.23 -9.16
C ASP A 62 7.32 18.64 -8.92
N THR A 63 7.15 17.31 -9.04
CA THR A 63 5.87 16.64 -8.77
C THR A 63 5.62 16.61 -7.27
N ARG A 64 4.58 17.32 -6.83
CA ARG A 64 4.17 17.34 -5.41
C ARG A 64 3.55 16.01 -5.03
N LEU A 65 4.23 15.24 -4.18
CA LEU A 65 3.74 13.93 -3.78
C LEU A 65 3.44 13.84 -2.28
N THR A 66 2.45 13.03 -1.92
CA THR A 66 2.09 12.73 -0.53
C THR A 66 1.88 11.24 -0.37
N ALA A 67 2.63 10.64 0.56
CA ALA A 67 2.52 9.23 0.87
C ALA A 67 1.64 9.01 2.12
N PHE A 68 0.59 8.23 1.97
CA PHE A 68 -0.29 7.76 3.04
C PHE A 68 0.11 6.35 3.43
N GLY A 69 0.40 6.13 4.71
CA GLY A 69 0.49 4.79 5.27
C GLY A 69 1.54 4.61 6.35
N SER A 70 1.93 3.35 6.56
CA SER A 70 2.80 2.88 7.65
C SER A 70 4.29 3.17 7.40
N CYS A 71 5.20 2.55 8.17
CA CYS A 71 6.65 2.70 8.07
C CYS A 71 7.21 2.60 6.62
N PHE A 72 6.59 1.79 5.75
CA PHE A 72 7.03 1.68 4.36
C PHE A 72 6.80 2.96 3.53
N ALA A 73 5.69 3.67 3.76
CA ALA A 73 5.47 4.99 3.15
C ALA A 73 6.55 6.00 3.59
N GLY A 74 7.05 5.83 4.83
CA GLY A 74 8.19 6.57 5.36
C GLY A 74 9.49 6.31 4.59
N TYR A 75 9.77 5.07 4.18
CA TYR A 75 10.95 4.76 3.36
C TYR A 75 10.89 5.45 1.99
N ILE A 76 9.76 5.39 1.29
CA ILE A 76 9.58 6.06 -0.01
C ILE A 76 9.75 7.58 0.14
N THR A 77 9.08 8.16 1.14
CA THR A 77 9.16 9.60 1.43
C THR A 77 10.61 10.03 1.67
N LYS A 78 11.31 9.33 2.57
CA LYS A 78 12.70 9.65 2.91
C LYS A 78 13.61 9.55 1.69
N TYR A 79 13.50 8.47 0.92
CA TYR A 79 14.31 8.26 -0.27
C TYR A 79 14.12 9.35 -1.31
N LEU A 80 12.87 9.70 -1.64
CA LEU A 80 12.56 10.72 -2.64
C LEU A 80 13.01 12.12 -2.17
N MET A 81 12.90 12.43 -0.87
CA MET A 81 13.45 13.66 -0.30
C MET A 81 14.98 13.74 -0.43
N GLU A 82 15.69 12.64 -0.13
CA GLU A 82 17.16 12.56 -0.28
C GLU A 82 17.61 12.72 -1.75
N LYS A 83 16.73 12.39 -2.70
CA LYS A 83 16.93 12.59 -4.15
C LYS A 83 16.50 13.97 -4.66
N GLY A 84 15.94 14.83 -3.81
CA GLY A 84 15.53 16.19 -4.17
C GLY A 84 14.17 16.33 -4.82
N TYR A 85 13.28 15.33 -4.72
CA TYR A 85 11.89 15.44 -5.18
C TYR A 85 11.05 16.28 -4.19
N ASP A 86 10.06 17.00 -4.72
CA ASP A 86 9.06 17.74 -3.93
C ASP A 86 8.07 16.78 -3.24
N VAL A 87 8.54 16.15 -2.17
CA VAL A 87 7.68 15.40 -1.27
C VAL A 87 7.04 16.38 -0.31
N GLY A 88 5.72 16.57 -0.45
CA GLY A 88 4.89 17.41 0.39
C GLY A 88 5.20 17.11 1.85
N GLY A 89 6.01 17.97 2.47
CA GLY A 89 6.72 17.65 3.69
C GLY A 89 7.88 18.58 4.07
N GLY A 90 8.50 19.30 3.13
CA GLY A 90 9.50 20.33 3.47
C GLY A 90 8.98 21.46 4.37
N HIS A 91 7.65 21.63 4.42
CA HIS A 91 6.93 22.57 5.29
C HIS A 91 5.80 21.92 6.10
N LEU A 92 5.67 20.60 6.13
CA LEU A 92 4.78 19.97 7.10
C LEU A 92 5.46 20.09 8.45
N SER A 93 4.89 20.91 9.32
CA SER A 93 5.31 20.96 10.71
C SER A 93 5.23 19.53 11.29
N ASN A 94 5.98 19.24 12.36
CA ASN A 94 5.85 17.99 13.14
C ASN A 94 4.39 17.71 13.61
N GLN A 95 3.43 18.58 13.34
CA GLN A 95 2.00 18.41 13.62
C GLN A 95 1.22 17.67 12.51
N SER A 96 1.83 17.20 11.41
CA SER A 96 1.13 16.35 10.43
C SER A 96 1.04 14.87 10.85
N HIS A 97 0.69 14.60 12.11
CA HIS A 97 0.51 13.24 12.67
C HIS A 97 -0.63 12.45 12.01
N ILE A 98 -1.43 13.10 11.16
CA ILE A 98 -2.51 12.52 10.37
C ILE A 98 -1.97 11.76 9.15
N ILE A 99 -1.00 12.33 8.45
CA ILE A 99 -0.43 11.77 7.21
C ILE A 99 0.61 10.68 7.54
N ARG A 100 1.33 10.84 8.66
CA ARG A 100 2.30 9.85 9.16
C ARG A 100 1.68 9.01 10.26
N PHE A 101 1.20 7.83 9.90
CA PHE A 101 0.80 6.79 10.85
C PHE A 101 2.04 6.19 11.54
N GLY A 102 2.69 6.96 12.41
CA GLY A 102 3.87 6.49 13.15
C GLY A 102 3.58 5.21 13.93
N GLU A 103 2.42 5.14 14.59
CA GLU A 103 1.98 3.97 15.39
C GLU A 103 0.48 3.63 15.23
N GLY A 104 -0.17 4.10 14.15
CA GLY A 104 -1.59 3.85 13.89
C GLY A 104 -1.88 2.58 13.09
N MET A 105 -3.13 2.11 13.13
CA MET A 105 -3.58 1.01 12.28
C MET A 105 -3.81 1.51 10.85
N VAL A 106 -2.91 1.13 9.96
CA VAL A 106 -2.95 1.56 8.56
C VAL A 106 -3.82 0.59 7.74
N ASN A 107 -5.12 0.79 7.81
CA ASN A 107 -6.12 0.06 7.04
C ASN A 107 -6.85 1.04 6.09
N SER A 108 -7.59 0.50 5.12
CA SER A 108 -8.27 1.32 4.10
C SER A 108 -9.33 2.26 4.69
N PHE A 109 -9.93 1.90 5.83
CA PHE A 109 -10.97 2.69 6.49
C PHE A 109 -10.37 3.96 7.08
N THR A 110 -9.27 3.85 7.82
CA THR A 110 -8.63 5.01 8.47
C THR A 110 -8.05 5.98 7.43
N ILE A 111 -7.55 5.45 6.31
CA ILE A 111 -7.14 6.26 5.16
C ILE A 111 -8.36 6.95 4.53
N LEU A 112 -9.46 6.23 4.26
CA LEU A 112 -10.68 6.82 3.71
C LEU A 112 -11.24 7.92 4.63
N GLN A 113 -11.31 7.67 5.93
CA GLN A 113 -11.81 8.64 6.90
C GLN A 113 -11.00 9.94 6.88
N GLN A 114 -9.68 9.90 6.64
CA GLN A 114 -8.87 11.12 6.43
C GLN A 114 -9.37 11.95 5.26
N PHE A 115 -9.64 11.30 4.13
CA PHE A 115 -10.13 11.98 2.93
C PHE A 115 -11.54 12.54 3.14
N GLU A 116 -12.46 11.75 3.71
CA GLU A 116 -13.82 12.20 4.01
C GLU A 116 -13.84 13.36 5.01
N TRP A 117 -13.01 13.30 6.06
CA TRP A 117 -12.88 14.36 7.04
C TRP A 117 -12.29 15.63 6.42
N ALA A 118 -11.13 15.53 5.77
CA ALA A 118 -10.41 16.68 5.24
C ALA A 118 -11.15 17.35 4.07
N MET A 119 -11.67 16.55 3.13
CA MET A 119 -12.22 17.07 1.87
C MET A 119 -13.72 17.32 1.92
N GLU A 120 -14.48 16.46 2.62
CA GLU A 120 -15.95 16.51 2.62
C GLU A 120 -16.51 17.02 3.93
N GLY A 121 -15.69 17.11 4.98
CA GLY A 121 -16.14 17.58 6.30
C GLY A 121 -17.02 16.59 7.02
N LYS A 122 -16.86 15.29 6.73
CA LYS A 122 -17.52 14.24 7.49
C LYS A 122 -17.05 14.31 8.94
N GLU A 123 -18.01 14.41 9.85
CA GLU A 123 -17.76 14.39 11.29
C GLU A 123 -17.64 12.94 11.76
N PHE A 124 -16.69 12.72 12.67
CA PHE A 124 -16.40 11.43 13.27
C PHE A 124 -16.46 11.58 14.80
N PRO A 125 -16.93 10.56 15.54
CA PRO A 125 -16.88 10.59 17.00
C PRO A 125 -15.48 10.90 17.53
N GLU A 126 -15.39 11.78 18.54
CA GLU A 126 -14.10 12.24 19.10
C GLU A 126 -13.22 11.08 19.58
N ASN A 127 -13.81 9.98 20.08
CA ASN A 127 -13.10 8.82 20.62
C ASN A 127 -12.47 7.88 19.56
N LEU A 128 -12.46 8.25 18.29
CA LEU A 128 -11.88 7.42 17.23
C LEU A 128 -10.39 7.66 17.00
N TRP A 129 -9.89 8.83 17.42
CA TRP A 129 -8.54 9.29 17.12
C TRP A 129 -7.75 9.38 18.42
N PHE A 130 -6.63 8.66 18.50
CA PHE A 130 -5.71 8.77 19.62
C PHE A 130 -4.39 9.38 19.15
N SER A 131 -3.84 10.30 19.93
CA SER A 131 -2.50 10.85 19.74
C SER A 131 -1.44 9.82 20.10
N GLU A 132 -0.18 10.09 19.75
CA GLU A 132 0.98 9.29 20.20
C GLU A 132 1.06 9.23 21.74
N GLY A 133 0.61 10.29 22.42
CA GLY A 133 0.47 10.35 23.88
C GLY A 133 -0.67 9.51 24.47
N LYS A 134 -1.41 8.75 23.64
CA LYS A 134 -2.62 7.98 24.02
C LYS A 134 -3.80 8.83 24.48
N GLU A 135 -3.77 10.12 24.19
CA GLU A 135 -4.88 11.04 24.45
C GLU A 135 -5.84 11.03 23.26
N ILE A 136 -7.10 11.42 23.48
CA ILE A 136 -8.03 11.64 22.37
C ILE A 136 -7.49 12.80 21.54
N ALA A 137 -7.23 12.56 20.26
CA ALA A 137 -6.75 13.60 19.36
C ALA A 137 -7.88 14.60 19.10
N SER A 138 -7.60 15.88 19.28
CA SER A 138 -8.57 16.94 19.02
C SER A 138 -8.87 17.04 17.52
N ILE A 139 -10.17 17.09 17.18
CA ILE A 139 -10.64 17.39 15.82
C ILE A 139 -10.52 18.90 15.60
N ASP A 140 -9.28 19.38 15.46
CA ASP A 140 -8.98 20.81 15.31
C ASP A 140 -9.29 21.29 13.87
N PRO A 141 -10.17 22.29 13.68
CA PRO A 141 -10.45 22.88 12.37
C PRO A 141 -9.20 23.38 11.63
N ALA A 142 -8.16 23.84 12.35
CA ALA A 142 -6.90 24.25 11.75
C ALA A 142 -6.15 23.06 11.15
N VAL A 143 -6.11 21.92 11.85
CA VAL A 143 -5.49 20.69 11.38
C VAL A 143 -6.24 20.11 10.17
N ARG A 144 -7.58 20.22 10.16
CA ARG A 144 -8.40 19.87 8.99
C ARG A 144 -8.05 20.75 7.79
N ALA A 145 -7.95 22.06 8.00
CA ALA A 145 -7.62 23.02 6.95
C ALA A 145 -6.21 22.78 6.38
N GLU A 146 -5.22 22.48 7.23
CA GLU A 146 -3.88 22.09 6.81
C GLU A 146 -3.90 20.80 5.99
N THR A 147 -4.56 19.74 6.48
CA THR A 147 -4.69 18.45 5.78
C THR A 147 -5.34 18.62 4.41
N ARG A 148 -6.41 19.42 4.34
CA ARG A 148 -7.07 19.77 3.08
C ARG A 148 -6.13 20.53 2.14
N GLY A 149 -5.35 21.46 2.67
CA GLY A 149 -4.32 22.21 1.93
C GLY A 149 -3.28 21.28 1.29
N VAL A 150 -2.82 20.27 2.04
CA VAL A 150 -1.91 19.24 1.52
C VAL A 150 -2.56 18.49 0.36
N ILE A 151 -3.75 17.91 0.56
CA ILE A 151 -4.44 17.12 -0.47
C ILE A 151 -4.64 17.93 -1.76
N LEU A 152 -5.02 19.21 -1.66
CA LEU A 152 -5.16 20.08 -2.85
C LEU A 152 -3.84 20.45 -3.51
N GLY A 153 -2.76 20.50 -2.73
CA GLY A 153 -1.41 20.74 -3.22
C GLY A 153 -0.74 19.53 -3.87
N THR A 154 -1.25 18.32 -3.63
CA THR A 154 -0.65 17.05 -4.08
C THR A 154 -1.06 16.67 -5.49
N ASP A 155 -0.09 16.37 -6.34
CA ASP A 155 -0.27 15.87 -7.70
C ASP A 155 -0.14 14.34 -7.79
N LEU A 156 0.56 13.71 -6.84
CA LEU A 156 0.71 12.27 -6.73
C LEU A 156 0.45 11.75 -5.30
N PHE A 157 -0.49 10.83 -5.17
CA PHE A 157 -0.79 10.13 -3.93
C PHE A 157 -0.17 8.73 -3.93
N ILE A 158 0.65 8.41 -2.93
CA ILE A 158 1.14 7.04 -2.73
C ILE A 158 0.38 6.44 -1.55
N ILE A 159 -0.47 5.45 -1.78
CA ILE A 159 -1.32 4.86 -0.74
C ILE A 159 -0.83 3.46 -0.41
N THR A 160 -0.25 3.32 0.78
CA THR A 160 0.33 2.08 1.30
C THR A 160 -0.63 1.40 2.28
N LEU A 161 -1.20 0.26 1.89
CA LEU A 161 -2.11 -0.53 2.72
C LEU A 161 -1.33 -1.45 3.67
N GLY A 162 -1.61 -1.36 4.97
CA GLY A 162 -0.84 -2.06 6.01
C GLY A 162 -1.49 -3.35 6.48
N LEU A 163 -2.79 -3.30 6.80
CA LEU A 163 -3.49 -4.40 7.47
C LEU A 163 -5.01 -4.33 7.27
N SER A 164 -5.67 -5.46 7.46
CA SER A 164 -7.12 -5.68 7.34
C SER A 164 -7.80 -5.92 8.70
N GLU A 165 -7.03 -5.95 9.78
CA GLU A 165 -7.57 -6.04 11.13
C GLU A 165 -8.00 -4.65 11.60
N ILE A 166 -9.24 -4.47 12.03
CA ILE A 166 -9.73 -3.17 12.46
C ILE A 166 -10.29 -3.25 13.87
N TRP A 167 -9.90 -2.29 14.70
CA TRP A 167 -10.73 -1.88 15.82
C TRP A 167 -11.79 -0.93 15.31
N TYR A 168 -13.02 -1.03 15.83
CA TYR A 168 -14.14 -0.19 15.43
C TYR A 168 -15.03 0.16 16.63
N ASP A 169 -15.74 1.27 16.53
CA ASP A 169 -16.78 1.65 17.50
C ASP A 169 -18.05 0.85 17.18
N LYS A 170 -18.50 -0.02 18.09
CA LYS A 170 -19.68 -0.88 17.92
C LYS A 170 -20.97 -0.09 17.73
N ARG A 171 -21.01 1.19 18.13
CA ARG A 171 -22.21 2.03 18.04
C ARG A 171 -22.38 2.61 16.63
N THR A 172 -21.28 2.97 15.97
CA THR A 172 -21.31 3.61 14.65
C THR A 172 -20.83 2.69 13.52
N GLY A 173 -20.02 1.68 13.84
CA GLY A 173 -19.33 0.83 12.88
C GLY A 173 -18.02 1.43 12.36
N ASP A 174 -17.66 2.65 12.77
CA ASP A 174 -16.47 3.35 12.28
C ASP A 174 -15.18 2.74 12.79
N ALA A 175 -14.18 2.63 11.92
CA ALA A 175 -12.86 2.16 12.28
C ALA A 175 -12.13 3.17 13.17
N LEU A 176 -11.38 2.67 14.16
CA LEU A 176 -10.48 3.45 14.99
C LEU A 176 -9.12 3.59 14.31
N TRP A 177 -8.52 4.76 14.45
CA TRP A 177 -7.26 5.12 13.78
C TRP A 177 -6.03 4.48 14.44
N ARG A 178 -6.10 4.28 15.76
CA ARG A 178 -5.08 3.60 16.56
C ARG A 178 -5.72 2.52 17.40
N GLY A 179 -4.89 1.62 17.94
CA GLY A 179 -5.35 0.71 18.99
C GLY A 179 -5.91 1.49 20.17
N VAL A 180 -6.95 0.95 20.80
CA VAL A 180 -7.57 1.55 21.98
C VAL A 180 -6.57 1.46 23.15
N PRO A 181 -6.20 2.58 23.81
CA PRO A 181 -5.42 2.51 25.02
C PRO A 181 -6.12 1.63 26.06
N ALA A 182 -5.38 0.71 26.70
CA ALA A 182 -5.98 -0.31 27.56
C ALA A 182 -6.88 0.24 28.68
N TYR A 183 -6.55 1.42 29.22
CA TYR A 183 -7.34 2.09 30.27
C TYR A 183 -8.61 2.76 29.75
N LEU A 184 -8.77 2.92 28.43
CA LEU A 184 -9.98 3.42 27.76
C LEU A 184 -10.79 2.30 27.10
N PHE A 185 -10.30 1.06 27.16
CA PHE A 185 -11.00 -0.06 26.56
C PHE A 185 -12.31 -0.35 27.29
N ASP A 186 -13.37 -0.42 26.49
CA ASP A 186 -14.71 -0.81 26.91
C ASP A 186 -15.26 -1.77 25.86
N GLU A 187 -15.49 -3.02 26.24
CA GLU A 187 -15.99 -4.07 25.34
C GLU A 187 -17.38 -3.74 24.76
N LYS A 188 -18.18 -2.89 25.41
CA LYS A 188 -19.49 -2.48 24.89
C LYS A 188 -19.37 -1.47 23.76
N ILE A 189 -18.28 -0.70 23.75
CA ILE A 189 -18.02 0.37 22.76
C ILE A 189 -17.05 -0.10 21.70
N HIS A 190 -16.02 -0.86 22.06
CA HIS A 190 -14.93 -1.21 21.17
C HIS A 190 -15.05 -2.64 20.68
N GLY A 191 -15.00 -2.81 19.36
CA GLY A 191 -15.01 -4.09 18.69
C GLY A 191 -13.75 -4.30 17.86
N PHE A 192 -13.43 -5.56 17.62
CA PHE A 192 -12.35 -5.98 16.73
C PHE A 192 -12.90 -6.92 15.66
N ARG A 193 -12.50 -6.72 14.39
CA ARG A 193 -12.87 -7.64 13.30
C ARG A 193 -11.86 -7.58 12.15
N ILE A 194 -12.00 -8.50 11.23
CA ILE A 194 -11.28 -8.47 9.95
C ILE A 194 -12.19 -7.81 8.93
N SER A 195 -11.69 -6.79 8.23
CA SER A 195 -12.37 -6.22 7.08
C SER A 195 -12.40 -7.21 5.92
N SER A 196 -13.51 -7.26 5.21
CA SER A 196 -13.68 -8.09 4.01
C SER A 196 -12.99 -7.49 2.78
N HIS A 197 -12.85 -8.31 1.74
CA HIS A 197 -12.40 -7.85 0.42
C HIS A 197 -13.26 -6.70 -0.10
N GLN A 198 -14.60 -6.86 -0.10
CA GLN A 198 -15.53 -5.89 -0.67
C GLN A 198 -15.42 -4.52 0.03
N GLU A 199 -15.36 -4.50 1.37
CA GLU A 199 -15.20 -3.24 2.11
C GLU A 199 -13.90 -2.51 1.73
N ASN A 200 -12.80 -3.25 1.56
CA ASN A 200 -11.54 -2.64 1.13
C ASN A 200 -11.64 -2.13 -0.31
N LEU A 201 -12.22 -2.90 -1.23
CA LEU A 201 -12.44 -2.48 -2.61
C LEU A 201 -13.26 -1.19 -2.69
N ASP A 202 -14.35 -1.11 -1.93
CA ASP A 202 -15.22 0.09 -1.89
C ASP A 202 -14.49 1.29 -1.27
N ASN A 203 -13.70 1.08 -0.22
CA ASN A 203 -12.89 2.14 0.37
C ASN A 203 -11.87 2.68 -0.64
N LEU A 204 -11.17 1.81 -1.37
CA LEU A 204 -10.18 2.21 -2.38
C LEU A 204 -10.83 3.02 -3.51
N ARG A 205 -11.96 2.55 -4.04
CA ARG A 205 -12.75 3.28 -5.04
C ARG A 205 -13.19 4.65 -4.53
N ARG A 206 -13.64 4.73 -3.28
CA ARG A 206 -14.07 5.98 -2.66
C ARG A 206 -12.92 6.97 -2.49
N ILE A 207 -11.75 6.49 -2.06
CA ILE A 207 -10.54 7.30 -1.97
C ILE A 207 -10.19 7.88 -3.34
N CYS A 208 -10.15 7.06 -4.40
CA CYS A 208 -9.91 7.52 -5.76
C CYS A 208 -10.93 8.59 -6.19
N ALA A 209 -12.21 8.37 -5.89
CA ALA A 209 -13.28 9.31 -6.23
C ALA A 209 -13.11 10.67 -5.54
N ILE A 210 -12.76 10.68 -4.24
CA ILE A 210 -12.51 11.94 -3.49
C ILE A 210 -11.30 12.67 -4.08
N ILE A 211 -10.20 11.95 -4.30
CA ILE A 211 -8.96 12.52 -4.88
C ILE A 211 -9.25 13.13 -6.25
N HIS A 212 -9.86 12.38 -7.17
CA HIS A 212 -10.12 12.86 -8.53
C HIS A 212 -11.21 13.93 -8.60
N THR A 213 -12.14 13.98 -7.64
CA THR A 213 -13.09 15.12 -7.53
C THR A 213 -12.35 16.41 -7.19
N ALA A 214 -11.38 16.34 -6.28
CA ALA A 214 -10.61 17.50 -5.84
C ALA A 214 -9.51 17.89 -6.84
N LYS A 215 -8.86 16.89 -7.43
CA LYS A 215 -7.69 17.00 -8.31
C LYS A 215 -7.87 16.02 -9.47
N PRO A 216 -8.61 16.40 -10.53
CA PRO A 216 -8.91 15.49 -11.64
C PRO A 216 -7.69 14.88 -12.32
N ASN A 217 -6.53 15.55 -12.32
CA ASN A 217 -5.32 15.04 -12.95
C ASN A 217 -4.34 14.37 -11.98
N ALA A 218 -4.68 14.25 -10.68
CA ALA A 218 -3.81 13.60 -9.72
C ALA A 218 -3.59 12.14 -10.11
N ARG A 219 -2.38 11.65 -9.87
CA ARG A 219 -2.04 10.23 -10.00
C ARG A 219 -2.09 9.55 -8.64
N ILE A 220 -2.36 8.25 -8.63
CA ILE A 220 -2.46 7.44 -7.42
C ILE A 220 -1.64 6.16 -7.63
N ILE A 221 -0.68 5.91 -6.75
CA ILE A 221 0.05 4.64 -6.69
C ILE A 221 -0.40 3.91 -5.43
N PHE A 222 -1.07 2.78 -5.60
CA PHE A 222 -1.34 1.85 -4.52
C PHE A 222 -0.15 0.92 -4.30
N THR A 223 0.08 0.54 -3.05
CA THR A 223 1.01 -0.53 -2.71
C THR A 223 0.54 -1.25 -1.44
N VAL A 224 0.80 -2.55 -1.35
CA VAL A 224 0.61 -3.30 -0.10
C VAL A 224 1.93 -3.29 0.65
N SER A 225 1.91 -2.90 1.92
CA SER A 225 3.14 -2.82 2.71
C SER A 225 3.80 -4.20 2.83
N PRO A 226 5.11 -4.32 2.55
CA PRO A 226 5.86 -5.56 2.74
C PRO A 226 6.12 -5.88 4.22
N ILE A 227 5.93 -4.91 5.11
CA ILE A 227 6.18 -5.08 6.54
C ILE A 227 5.08 -5.97 7.14
N PRO A 228 5.44 -7.12 7.73
CA PRO A 228 4.48 -8.02 8.37
C PRO A 228 3.80 -7.39 9.57
N LEU A 229 2.62 -7.93 9.94
CA LEU A 229 1.97 -7.63 11.21
C LEU A 229 2.94 -7.87 12.37
N MET A 230 2.98 -6.93 13.31
CA MET A 230 3.71 -7.09 14.56
C MET A 230 2.96 -8.04 15.51
N ALA A 231 1.63 -7.93 15.53
CA ALA A 231 0.73 -8.74 16.33
C ALA A 231 -0.61 -8.91 15.60
N THR A 232 -1.34 -9.96 15.99
CA THR A 232 -2.75 -10.14 15.65
C THR A 232 -3.55 -10.20 16.94
N PHE A 233 -4.78 -9.69 16.93
CA PHE A 233 -5.71 -9.83 18.05
C PHE A 233 -6.61 -11.07 17.92
N ARG A 234 -6.39 -11.89 16.88
CA ARG A 234 -7.08 -13.15 16.67
C ARG A 234 -6.43 -14.26 17.52
N PRO A 235 -7.18 -15.29 17.94
CA PRO A 235 -6.63 -16.44 18.68
C PRO A 235 -5.89 -17.42 17.74
N ILE A 236 -4.99 -16.92 16.90
CA ILE A 236 -4.19 -17.68 15.92
C ILE A 236 -2.78 -17.08 15.78
N SER A 237 -1.90 -17.74 15.00
CA SER A 237 -0.56 -17.22 14.70
C SER A 237 -0.61 -15.87 13.98
N CYS A 238 0.26 -14.93 14.40
CA CYS A 238 0.45 -13.65 13.73
C CYS A 238 0.89 -13.83 12.27
N MET A 239 1.70 -14.85 11.97
CA MET A 239 2.17 -15.12 10.61
C MET A 239 1.03 -15.51 9.68
N THR A 240 0.12 -16.38 10.13
CA THR A 240 -1.04 -16.80 9.32
C THR A 240 -2.10 -15.72 9.23
N ALA A 241 -2.29 -14.93 10.29
CA ALA A 241 -3.12 -13.73 10.27
C ALA A 241 -2.59 -12.69 9.27
N ASN A 242 -1.27 -12.46 9.24
CA ASN A 242 -0.61 -11.57 8.29
C ASN A 242 -0.86 -12.02 6.85
N SER A 243 -0.71 -13.31 6.54
CA SER A 243 -1.00 -13.82 5.19
C SER A 243 -2.43 -13.49 4.75
N VAL A 244 -3.43 -13.80 5.58
CA VAL A 244 -4.83 -13.45 5.29
C VAL A 244 -4.99 -11.94 5.09
N SER A 245 -4.32 -11.15 5.94
CA SER A 245 -4.45 -9.70 5.92
C SER A 245 -3.92 -9.08 4.63
N LYS A 246 -2.71 -9.46 4.21
CA LYS A 246 -2.10 -8.99 2.97
C LYS A 246 -2.86 -9.50 1.75
N SER A 247 -3.34 -10.74 1.77
CA SER A 247 -4.15 -11.30 0.68
C SER A 247 -5.48 -10.57 0.46
N ILE A 248 -6.20 -10.20 1.53
CA ILE A 248 -7.44 -9.42 1.42
C ILE A 248 -7.18 -8.06 0.76
N LEU A 249 -6.16 -7.34 1.23
CA LEU A 249 -5.82 -6.03 0.70
C LEU A 249 -5.34 -6.12 -0.74
N ARG A 250 -4.46 -7.09 -1.03
CA ARG A 250 -3.87 -7.27 -2.35
C ARG A 250 -4.92 -7.65 -3.39
N SER A 251 -5.88 -8.52 -3.04
CA SER A 251 -6.94 -8.91 -3.97
C SER A 251 -7.91 -7.75 -4.24
N ALA A 252 -8.21 -6.91 -3.24
CA ALA A 252 -9.03 -5.71 -3.45
C ALA A 252 -8.36 -4.70 -4.39
N VAL A 253 -7.05 -4.45 -4.23
CA VAL A 253 -6.28 -3.62 -5.15
C VAL A 253 -6.28 -4.20 -6.56
N ASP A 254 -6.11 -5.52 -6.68
CA ASP A 254 -6.10 -6.22 -7.96
C ASP A 254 -7.42 -6.09 -8.73
N GLU A 255 -8.53 -6.29 -8.03
CA GLU A 255 -9.87 -6.19 -8.60
C GLU A 255 -10.16 -4.77 -9.07
N MET A 256 -9.87 -3.77 -8.24
CA MET A 256 -10.02 -2.36 -8.61
C MET A 256 -9.24 -2.01 -9.89
N LEU A 257 -8.00 -2.50 -10.02
CA LEU A 257 -7.17 -2.21 -11.19
C LEU A 257 -7.64 -2.92 -12.45
N ARG A 258 -8.13 -4.16 -12.35
CA ARG A 258 -8.70 -4.88 -13.50
C ARG A 258 -9.98 -4.23 -14.03
N GLU A 259 -10.77 -3.66 -13.14
CA GLU A 259 -12.02 -2.99 -13.51
C GLU A 259 -11.81 -1.53 -13.96
N SER A 260 -10.69 -0.93 -13.56
CA SER A 260 -10.33 0.44 -13.89
C SER A 260 -9.68 0.52 -15.26
N ASN A 261 -10.13 1.47 -16.08
CA ASN A 261 -9.42 1.90 -17.29
C ASN A 261 -8.63 3.21 -17.07
N ASP A 262 -8.46 3.61 -15.80
CA ASP A 262 -7.83 4.88 -15.43
C ASP A 262 -6.30 4.71 -15.31
N GLU A 263 -5.57 5.17 -16.34
CA GLU A 263 -4.10 5.14 -16.39
C GLU A 263 -3.41 6.02 -15.33
N ARG A 264 -4.17 6.85 -14.60
CA ARG A 264 -3.63 7.63 -13.47
C ARG A 264 -3.49 6.79 -12.21
N ILE A 265 -4.07 5.59 -12.17
CA ILE A 265 -4.02 4.68 -11.03
C ILE A 265 -3.06 3.53 -11.36
N SER A 266 -2.10 3.28 -10.47
CA SER A 266 -1.08 2.24 -10.67
C SER A 266 -0.86 1.44 -9.38
N TYR A 267 -0.23 0.27 -9.50
CA TYR A 267 0.21 -0.54 -8.37
C TYR A 267 1.72 -0.69 -8.38
N PHE A 268 2.35 -0.44 -7.23
CA PHE A 268 3.74 -0.78 -7.00
C PHE A 268 3.84 -2.07 -6.16
N PRO A 269 4.37 -3.18 -6.70
CA PRO A 269 4.40 -4.50 -6.06
C PRO A 269 5.46 -4.64 -4.96
N SER A 270 5.53 -3.71 -4.01
CA SER A 270 6.54 -3.75 -2.94
C SER A 270 6.40 -4.97 -2.02
N PHE A 271 5.16 -5.42 -1.77
CA PHE A 271 4.87 -6.64 -1.02
C PHE A 271 5.50 -7.87 -1.68
N GLU A 272 5.26 -8.06 -2.98
CA GLU A 272 5.77 -9.19 -3.76
C GLU A 272 7.29 -9.13 -3.92
N ILE A 273 7.88 -7.94 -4.11
CA ILE A 273 9.35 -7.78 -4.13
C ILE A 273 9.95 -8.31 -2.82
N VAL A 274 9.42 -7.93 -1.66
CA VAL A 274 9.96 -8.45 -0.39
C VAL A 274 9.63 -9.92 -0.21
N LYS A 275 8.39 -10.33 -0.50
CA LYS A 275 7.88 -11.64 -0.08
C LYS A 275 8.33 -12.78 -0.98
N ASP A 276 8.41 -12.54 -2.28
CA ASP A 276 8.58 -13.58 -3.30
C ASP A 276 9.88 -13.41 -4.08
N PHE A 277 10.41 -12.18 -4.20
CA PHE A 277 11.66 -11.95 -4.91
C PHE A 277 12.90 -12.19 -4.07
N PHE A 278 12.87 -12.08 -2.73
CA PHE A 278 14.02 -12.30 -1.85
C PHE A 278 13.85 -13.53 -0.95
N VAL A 279 14.93 -14.28 -0.70
CA VAL A 279 14.89 -15.46 0.20
C VAL A 279 14.90 -15.08 1.68
N ASP A 280 15.71 -14.09 2.08
CA ASP A 280 15.83 -13.64 3.47
C ASP A 280 15.86 -12.10 3.54
N PRO A 281 14.70 -11.45 3.38
CA PRO A 281 14.64 -10.00 3.25
C PRO A 281 14.64 -9.24 4.58
N PHE A 282 14.43 -9.91 5.71
CA PHE A 282 14.17 -9.26 7.00
C PHE A 282 15.38 -9.27 7.92
N GLU A 283 15.44 -8.29 8.82
CA GLU A 283 16.36 -8.30 9.96
C GLU A 283 15.99 -9.42 10.95
N ARG A 284 16.75 -9.52 12.05
CA ARG A 284 16.61 -10.57 13.07
C ARG A 284 15.21 -10.64 13.72
N ASP A 285 14.41 -9.58 13.60
CA ASP A 285 13.05 -9.52 14.14
C ASP A 285 11.98 -10.10 13.20
N ASN A 286 12.36 -10.57 12.00
CA ASN A 286 11.46 -11.08 10.96
C ASN A 286 10.39 -10.08 10.51
N ARG A 287 10.63 -8.77 10.70
CA ARG A 287 9.65 -7.73 10.41
C ARG A 287 10.21 -6.57 9.59
N HIS A 288 11.33 -5.99 10.01
CA HIS A 288 11.91 -4.86 9.27
C HIS A 288 12.76 -5.39 8.11
N PRO A 289 12.55 -4.92 6.87
CA PRO A 289 13.42 -5.29 5.76
C PRO A 289 14.84 -4.77 5.99
N LYS A 290 15.86 -5.55 5.61
CA LYS A 290 17.27 -5.13 5.73
C LYS A 290 17.52 -3.84 4.92
N PRO A 291 18.44 -2.95 5.35
CA PRO A 291 18.69 -1.69 4.67
C PRO A 291 18.99 -1.81 3.17
N GLU A 292 19.76 -2.83 2.76
CA GLU A 292 20.06 -3.12 1.37
C GLU A 292 18.83 -3.52 0.54
N ILE A 293 17.86 -4.18 1.17
CA ILE A 293 16.59 -4.54 0.54
C ILE A 293 15.70 -3.31 0.39
N VAL A 294 15.66 -2.44 1.41
CA VAL A 294 14.97 -1.16 1.31
C VAL A 294 15.54 -0.33 0.15
N ASP A 295 16.86 -0.15 0.10
CA ASP A 295 17.53 0.58 -0.98
C ASP A 295 17.22 -0.02 -2.36
N PHE A 296 17.24 -1.34 -2.50
CA PHE A 296 16.88 -2.02 -3.75
C PHE A 296 15.43 -1.72 -4.19
N ILE A 297 14.47 -1.77 -3.27
CA ILE A 297 13.05 -1.50 -3.56
C ILE A 297 12.89 -0.02 -3.95
N MET A 298 13.57 0.90 -3.26
CA MET A 298 13.48 2.33 -3.58
C MET A 298 14.09 2.66 -4.94
N LYS A 299 15.25 2.08 -5.29
CA LYS A 299 15.85 2.21 -6.62
C LYS A 299 14.98 1.59 -7.71
N THR A 300 14.25 0.53 -7.40
CA THR A 300 13.27 -0.07 -8.31
C THR A 300 12.10 0.87 -8.51
N PHE A 301 11.56 1.47 -7.45
CA PHE A 301 10.52 2.50 -7.56
C PHE A 301 10.99 3.70 -8.40
N GLU A 302 12.18 4.24 -8.12
CA GLU A 302 12.78 5.36 -8.86
C GLU A 302 12.88 5.04 -10.35
N ARG A 303 13.45 3.89 -10.71
CA ARG A 303 13.64 3.46 -12.10
C ARG A 303 12.35 3.39 -12.92
N HIS A 304 11.25 2.98 -12.30
CA HIS A 304 9.97 2.76 -12.99
C HIS A 304 9.04 3.97 -12.99
N PHE A 305 9.04 4.74 -11.90
CA PHE A 305 8.07 5.82 -11.73
C PHE A 305 8.67 7.21 -11.89
N CYS A 306 9.97 7.38 -11.64
CA CYS A 306 10.62 8.69 -11.64
C CYS A 306 11.34 8.99 -12.97
N CYS A 307 11.15 10.21 -13.46
CA CYS A 307 11.83 10.70 -14.65
C CYS A 307 13.34 10.82 -14.38
N PRO A 308 14.19 10.54 -15.38
CA PRO A 308 15.63 10.76 -15.30
C PRO A 308 16.01 12.21 -15.01
#